data_AF-A0A3M7AJP4-F1
#
_entry.id   AF-A0A3M7AJP4-F1
#
_cell.length_a   1.000
_cell.length_b   1.000
_cell.length_c   1.000
_cell.angle_alpha   90.00
_cell.angle_beta   90.00
_cell.angle_gamma   90.00
#
_symmetry.space_group_name_H-M   'P 1'
#
loop_
_entity.id
_entity.type
_entity.pdbx_description
1 polymer ?
#
loop_
_entity_poly.entity_id
_entity_poly.type
_entity_poly.pdbx_seq_one_letter_code
_entity_poly.pdbx_strand_id
1 'polypeptide(L)'
;INLGIPDIDGAKNGTVVQVDQKAAVIGNRDEFERYCETTLGSEEYTVFLTGSGGLKQGSLPSTNVDYNNSVTIKGLNQLKGLTVTNFSLLSNTLESGANSRGQVMIPNPSVLTLALGDVYIDMYVNDTFIANATLPSLTLTPGNNTYPIESTTNQTQVALLLQQDEYHCGVLPVDIRGNRSVADGQVLSYYSKALQAVPVRTDFNITPTLQEAGLGAAVGGPDSCKSSS
;
A
#
# COMPACT_ATOMS: atom_id res chain seq x y z
N ILE A 1 -6.56 -18.93 -4.19
CA ILE A 1 -7.33 -18.54 -5.40
C ILE A 1 -7.40 -19.77 -6.30
N ASN A 2 -8.56 -20.09 -6.88
CA ASN A 2 -8.63 -21.16 -7.88
C ASN A 2 -8.53 -20.53 -9.27
N LEU A 3 -7.49 -20.89 -10.02
CA LEU A 3 -7.27 -20.44 -11.39
C LEU A 3 -7.68 -21.55 -12.34
N GLY A 4 -8.70 -21.30 -13.16
CA GLY A 4 -9.05 -22.18 -14.28
C GLY A 4 -8.01 -22.11 -15.40
N ILE A 5 -7.07 -23.05 -15.42
CA ILE A 5 -6.11 -23.16 -16.53
C ILE A 5 -6.85 -23.71 -17.75
N PRO A 6 -6.88 -22.99 -18.90
CA PRO A 6 -7.54 -23.49 -20.11
C PRO A 6 -6.80 -24.68 -20.70
N ASP A 7 -7.51 -25.51 -21.47
CA ASP A 7 -6.90 -26.58 -22.25
C ASP A 7 -5.94 -25.99 -23.29
N ILE A 8 -4.77 -26.63 -23.45
CA ILE A 8 -3.70 -26.18 -24.36
C ILE A 8 -3.47 -27.25 -25.42
N ASP A 9 -4.12 -27.09 -26.57
CA ASP A 9 -3.95 -28.01 -27.69
C ASP A 9 -2.67 -27.72 -28.48
N GLY A 10 -1.93 -28.76 -28.82
CA GLY A 10 -0.76 -28.67 -29.72
C GLY A 10 0.47 -27.97 -29.10
N ALA A 11 0.57 -27.91 -27.78
CA ALA A 11 1.73 -27.37 -27.08
C ALA A 11 3.04 -28.05 -27.54
N LYS A 12 4.09 -27.26 -27.72
CA LYS A 12 5.46 -27.71 -28.00
C LYS A 12 6.36 -27.23 -26.86
N ASN A 13 7.59 -27.73 -26.82
CA ASN A 13 8.54 -27.24 -25.83
C ASN A 13 8.71 -25.71 -25.97
N GLY A 14 8.62 -24.98 -24.86
CA GLY A 14 8.65 -23.52 -24.83
C GLY A 14 7.33 -22.81 -25.12
N THR A 15 6.20 -23.53 -25.24
CA THR A 15 4.88 -22.89 -25.33
C THR A 15 4.62 -22.03 -24.10
N VAL A 16 4.37 -20.73 -24.33
CA VAL A 16 3.97 -19.77 -23.31
C VAL A 16 2.45 -19.63 -23.34
N VAL A 17 1.81 -19.76 -22.17
CA VAL A 17 0.37 -19.62 -22.01
C VAL A 17 0.11 -18.40 -21.15
N GLN A 18 -0.64 -17.45 -21.70
CA GLN A 18 -1.15 -16.31 -20.95
C GLN A 18 -2.54 -16.65 -20.46
N VAL A 19 -2.72 -16.67 -19.15
CA VAL A 19 -4.03 -16.95 -18.52
C VAL A 19 -4.66 -15.61 -18.16
N ASP A 20 -5.71 -15.24 -18.90
CA ASP A 20 -6.55 -14.09 -18.60
C ASP A 20 -7.90 -14.58 -18.03
N GLN A 21 -8.17 -14.26 -16.76
CA GLN A 21 -9.41 -14.59 -16.09
C GLN A 21 -10.05 -13.34 -15.50
N LYS A 22 -11.25 -13.01 -15.99
CA LYS A 22 -12.01 -11.83 -15.54
C LYS A 22 -12.85 -12.06 -14.28
N ALA A 23 -13.01 -13.31 -13.84
CA ALA A 23 -13.86 -13.68 -12.72
C ALA A 23 -13.28 -14.87 -11.94
N ALA A 24 -12.00 -14.80 -11.56
CA ALA A 24 -11.38 -15.82 -10.73
C ALA A 24 -12.15 -15.97 -9.41
N VAL A 25 -12.51 -17.20 -9.05
CA VAL A 25 -13.29 -17.48 -7.85
C VAL A 25 -12.36 -17.51 -6.64
N ILE A 26 -12.62 -16.65 -5.66
CA ILE A 26 -11.97 -16.70 -4.35
C ILE A 26 -12.62 -17.83 -3.55
N GLY A 27 -12.10 -19.05 -3.71
CA GLY A 27 -12.63 -20.24 -3.05
C GLY A 27 -12.45 -20.27 -1.53
N ASN A 28 -11.49 -19.51 -1.00
CA ASN A 28 -11.28 -19.32 0.43
C ASN A 28 -10.92 -17.85 0.67
N ARG A 29 -11.79 -17.13 1.39
CA ARG A 29 -11.63 -15.71 1.65
C ARG A 29 -10.48 -15.45 2.62
N ASP A 30 -10.42 -16.16 3.74
CA ASP A 30 -9.40 -15.96 4.78
C ASP A 30 -7.98 -16.15 4.24
N GLU A 31 -7.76 -17.15 3.39
CA GLU A 31 -6.47 -17.36 2.73
C GLU A 31 -6.13 -16.25 1.72
N PHE A 32 -7.15 -15.66 1.08
CA PHE A 32 -6.93 -14.51 0.21
C PHE A 32 -6.64 -13.23 0.99
N GLU A 33 -7.27 -13.04 2.16
CA GLU A 33 -6.93 -11.94 3.08
C GLU A 33 -5.50 -12.09 3.58
N ARG A 34 -5.10 -13.30 3.98
CA ARG A 34 -3.70 -13.62 4.35
C ARG A 34 -2.73 -13.39 3.21
N TYR A 35 -3.11 -13.71 1.97
CA TYR A 35 -2.32 -13.42 0.79
C TYR A 35 -2.12 -11.91 0.63
N CYS A 36 -3.17 -11.09 0.79
CA CYS A 36 -3.07 -9.63 0.73
C CYS A 36 -2.18 -9.07 1.85
N GLU A 37 -2.33 -9.56 3.08
CA GLU A 37 -1.45 -9.22 4.22
C GLU A 37 0.02 -9.56 3.91
N THR A 38 0.28 -10.77 3.42
CA THR A 38 1.62 -11.23 3.04
C THR A 38 2.20 -10.37 1.93
N THR A 39 1.39 -10.06 0.92
CA THR A 39 1.79 -9.22 -0.21
C THR A 39 2.16 -7.81 0.25
N LEU A 40 1.38 -7.20 1.14
CA LEU A 40 1.66 -5.85 1.65
C LEU A 40 2.88 -5.83 2.59
N GLY A 41 2.99 -6.80 3.49
CA GLY A 41 4.01 -6.81 4.56
C GLY A 41 5.39 -7.34 4.17
N SER A 42 5.49 -8.18 3.14
CA SER A 42 6.75 -8.88 2.82
C SER A 42 7.57 -8.14 1.76
N GLU A 43 8.89 -8.23 1.86
CA GLU A 43 9.79 -7.83 0.77
C GLU A 43 9.66 -8.80 -0.42
N GLU A 44 9.68 -10.10 -0.14
CA GLU A 44 9.45 -11.18 -1.09
C GLU A 44 8.66 -12.29 -0.41
N TYR A 45 7.88 -13.04 -1.18
CA TYR A 45 7.15 -14.22 -0.72
C TYR A 45 7.03 -15.26 -1.83
N THR A 46 6.86 -16.52 -1.44
CA THR A 46 6.74 -17.64 -2.39
C THR A 46 5.28 -17.98 -2.62
N VAL A 47 4.88 -18.04 -3.89
CA VAL A 47 3.58 -18.56 -4.32
C VAL A 47 3.78 -19.97 -4.86
N PHE A 48 2.97 -20.90 -4.37
CA PHE A 48 2.95 -22.28 -4.84
C PHE A 48 1.81 -22.46 -5.85
N LEU A 49 2.15 -22.97 -7.03
CA LEU A 49 1.21 -23.40 -8.06
C LEU A 49 1.14 -24.93 -8.01
N THR A 50 0.04 -25.43 -7.47
CA THR A 50 -0.27 -26.85 -7.41
C THR A 50 -1.51 -27.15 -8.23
N GLY A 51 -1.49 -28.22 -9.02
CA GLY A 51 -2.64 -28.66 -9.78
C GLY A 51 -2.42 -30.02 -10.43
N SER A 52 -3.46 -30.54 -11.07
CA SER A 52 -3.40 -31.80 -11.81
C SER A 52 -4.15 -31.64 -13.13
N GLY A 53 -3.66 -32.24 -14.21
CA GLY A 53 -4.34 -32.17 -15.50
C GLY A 53 -3.96 -33.31 -16.43
N GLY A 54 -4.87 -33.59 -17.38
CA GLY A 54 -4.63 -34.59 -18.42
C GLY A 54 -3.54 -34.13 -19.39
N LEU A 55 -2.65 -35.04 -19.76
CA LEU A 55 -1.64 -34.87 -20.80
C LEU A 55 -1.88 -35.88 -21.92
N LYS A 56 -1.94 -35.38 -23.16
CA LYS A 56 -2.02 -36.19 -24.37
C LYS A 56 -0.97 -35.74 -25.37
N GLN A 57 -0.03 -36.62 -25.70
CA GLN A 57 1.01 -36.35 -26.71
C GLN A 57 0.80 -37.22 -27.95
N GLY A 58 0.23 -36.63 -29.00
CA GLY A 58 -0.01 -37.32 -30.27
C GLY A 58 -0.84 -38.59 -30.07
N SER A 59 -0.37 -39.72 -30.61
CA SER A 59 -1.04 -41.02 -30.50
C SER A 59 -0.79 -41.76 -29.17
N LEU A 60 0.13 -41.29 -28.33
CA LEU A 60 0.45 -41.94 -27.04
C LEU A 60 -0.77 -41.94 -26.12
N PRO A 61 -0.96 -42.96 -25.25
CA PRO A 61 -2.05 -42.98 -24.28
C PRO A 61 -2.09 -41.70 -23.43
N SER A 62 -3.30 -41.24 -23.09
CA SER A 62 -3.45 -40.11 -22.17
C SER A 62 -2.95 -40.50 -20.79
N THR A 63 -2.29 -39.58 -20.10
CA THR A 63 -1.89 -39.73 -18.70
C THR A 63 -2.33 -38.50 -17.90
N ASN A 64 -2.27 -38.58 -16.58
CA ASN A 64 -2.46 -37.42 -15.70
C ASN A 64 -1.10 -36.92 -15.23
N VAL A 65 -0.94 -35.61 -15.14
CA VAL A 65 0.28 -34.97 -14.64
C VAL A 65 -0.09 -34.07 -13.47
N ASP A 66 0.65 -34.23 -12.39
CA ASP A 66 0.58 -33.32 -11.26
C ASP A 66 1.68 -32.26 -11.40
N TYR A 67 1.27 -31.00 -11.26
CA TYR A 67 2.16 -29.85 -11.28
C TYR A 67 2.33 -29.35 -9.86
N ASN A 68 3.57 -29.17 -9.44
CA ASN A 68 3.94 -28.56 -8.16
C ASN A 68 5.15 -27.66 -8.41
N ASN A 69 4.87 -26.39 -8.68
CA ASN A 69 5.89 -25.38 -8.92
C ASN A 69 5.76 -24.26 -7.91
N SER A 70 6.84 -23.53 -7.70
CA SER A 70 6.84 -22.33 -6.87
C SER A 70 7.54 -21.20 -7.58
N VAL A 71 7.10 -19.98 -7.29
CA VAL A 71 7.71 -18.74 -7.77
C VAL A 71 7.89 -17.81 -6.60
N THR A 72 9.08 -17.23 -6.46
CA THR A 72 9.32 -16.13 -5.53
C THR A 72 8.96 -14.82 -6.22
N ILE A 73 8.10 -14.03 -5.60
CA ILE A 73 7.68 -12.72 -6.08
C ILE A 73 7.92 -11.66 -5.03
N LYS A 74 8.19 -10.44 -5.48
CA LYS A 74 8.30 -9.28 -4.59
C LYS A 74 6.92 -8.91 -4.05
N GLY A 75 6.86 -8.60 -2.76
CA GLY A 75 5.73 -7.92 -2.14
C GLY A 75 5.87 -6.41 -2.21
N LEU A 76 5.16 -5.70 -1.34
CA LEU A 76 5.18 -4.25 -1.25
C LEU A 76 6.12 -3.73 -0.14
N ASN A 77 6.75 -4.62 0.61
CA ASN A 77 7.74 -4.31 1.63
C ASN A 77 7.26 -3.23 2.63
N GLN A 78 6.04 -3.36 3.16
CA GLN A 78 5.44 -2.39 4.09
C GLN A 78 5.36 -0.96 3.54
N LEU A 79 5.34 -0.81 2.21
CA LEU A 79 5.43 0.48 1.50
C LEU A 79 6.68 1.28 1.87
N LYS A 80 7.78 0.61 2.24
CA LYS A 80 9.05 1.26 2.58
C LYS A 80 9.52 2.15 1.42
N GLY A 81 9.83 3.40 1.75
CA GLY A 81 10.14 4.44 0.76
C GLY A 81 8.94 5.30 0.36
N LEU A 82 7.79 5.14 1.03
CA LEU A 82 6.69 6.10 0.94
C LEU A 82 7.17 7.48 1.39
N THR A 83 6.92 8.49 0.56
CA THR A 83 7.29 9.88 0.86
C THR A 83 6.12 10.82 0.60
N VAL A 84 5.96 11.82 1.46
CA VAL A 84 5.00 12.91 1.27
C VAL A 84 5.76 14.17 0.84
N THR A 85 5.29 14.82 -0.22
CA THR A 85 5.88 16.06 -0.76
C THR A 85 4.79 17.10 -1.02
N ASN A 86 5.19 18.35 -1.24
CA ASN A 86 4.28 19.46 -1.56
C ASN A 86 3.11 19.61 -0.56
N PHE A 87 3.38 19.34 0.71
CA PHE A 87 2.36 19.41 1.75
C PHE A 87 2.15 20.85 2.20
N SER A 88 0.89 21.29 2.21
CA SER A 88 0.50 22.66 2.55
C SER A 88 -0.73 22.65 3.46
N LEU A 89 -0.74 23.53 4.47
CA LEU A 89 -1.96 23.86 5.20
C LEU A 89 -2.84 24.79 4.35
N LEU A 90 -4.15 24.54 4.34
CA LEU A 90 -5.09 25.34 3.58
C LEU A 90 -5.60 26.50 4.44
N SER A 91 -5.75 27.68 3.84
CA SER A 91 -6.35 28.84 4.53
C SER A 91 -7.82 28.63 4.87
N ASN A 92 -8.52 27.80 4.08
CA ASN A 92 -9.92 27.44 4.27
C ASN A 92 -10.06 25.92 4.13
N THR A 93 -11.03 25.34 4.85
CA THR A 93 -11.39 23.93 4.69
C THR A 93 -12.07 23.69 3.34
N LEU A 94 -11.75 22.58 2.68
CA LEU A 94 -12.44 22.13 1.47
C LEU A 94 -13.84 21.58 1.82
N GLU A 95 -14.66 21.36 0.78
CA GLU A 95 -15.96 20.69 0.95
C GLU A 95 -15.83 19.28 1.53
N SER A 96 -14.70 18.61 1.27
CA SER A 96 -14.34 17.31 1.87
C SER A 96 -14.07 17.38 3.38
N GLY A 97 -14.01 18.59 3.96
CA GLY A 97 -13.58 18.84 5.33
C GLY A 97 -12.05 18.92 5.50
N ALA A 98 -11.29 18.60 4.45
CA ALA A 98 -9.84 18.66 4.49
C ALA A 98 -9.33 20.08 4.72
N ASN A 99 -8.31 20.20 5.57
CA ASN A 99 -7.66 21.48 5.92
C ASN A 99 -6.18 21.49 5.50
N SER A 100 -5.74 20.46 4.80
CA SER A 100 -4.37 20.27 4.33
C SER A 100 -4.39 19.38 3.08
N ARG A 101 -3.38 19.55 2.23
CA ARG A 101 -3.21 18.76 1.01
C ARG A 101 -1.73 18.51 0.74
N GLY A 102 -1.43 17.47 -0.03
CA GLY A 102 -0.08 17.22 -0.52
C GLY A 102 -0.06 16.21 -1.65
N GLN A 103 1.12 15.67 -1.89
CA GLN A 103 1.38 14.57 -2.81
C GLN A 103 2.02 13.42 -2.03
N VAL A 104 1.59 12.19 -2.26
CA VAL A 104 2.22 11.01 -1.70
C VAL A 104 2.74 10.11 -2.81
N MET A 105 4.02 9.78 -2.74
CA MET A 105 4.64 8.78 -3.59
C MET A 105 4.64 7.44 -2.85
N ILE A 106 4.03 6.43 -3.47
CA ILE A 106 3.92 5.07 -2.94
C ILE A 106 4.70 4.13 -3.86
N PRO A 107 5.79 3.50 -3.38
CA PRO A 107 6.54 2.52 -4.16
C PRO A 107 5.81 1.19 -4.23
N ASN A 108 5.86 0.57 -5.40
CA ASN A 108 5.42 -0.80 -5.64
C ASN A 108 6.56 -1.57 -6.32
N PRO A 109 7.43 -2.25 -5.55
CA PRO A 109 8.53 -3.03 -6.12
C PRO A 109 8.07 -4.38 -6.69
N SER A 110 6.78 -4.73 -6.57
CA SER A 110 6.21 -5.95 -7.10
C SER A 110 5.90 -5.84 -8.60
N VAL A 111 5.57 -7.00 -9.19
CA VAL A 111 5.03 -7.09 -10.56
C VAL A 111 3.51 -6.94 -10.60
N LEU A 112 2.86 -6.75 -9.44
CA LEU A 112 1.41 -6.72 -9.32
C LEU A 112 0.87 -5.30 -9.55
N THR A 113 -0.25 -5.22 -10.25
CA THR A 113 -1.11 -4.04 -10.24
C THR A 113 -2.25 -4.27 -9.25
N LEU A 114 -2.41 -3.38 -8.28
CA LEU A 114 -3.38 -3.49 -7.19
C LEU A 114 -4.35 -2.32 -7.27
N ALA A 115 -5.61 -2.58 -7.60
CA ALA A 115 -6.69 -1.58 -7.53
C ALA A 115 -7.33 -1.62 -6.14
N LEU A 116 -6.95 -0.71 -5.25
CA LEU A 116 -7.42 -0.65 -3.86
C LEU A 116 -8.71 0.18 -3.70
N GLY A 117 -9.15 0.88 -4.74
CA GLY A 117 -10.30 1.78 -4.65
C GLY A 117 -10.02 2.95 -3.71
N ASP A 118 -11.04 3.41 -2.99
CA ASP A 118 -10.93 4.48 -2.02
C ASP A 118 -10.34 3.96 -0.71
N VAL A 119 -9.16 4.46 -0.34
CA VAL A 119 -8.42 4.04 0.85
C VAL A 119 -8.49 5.14 1.91
N TYR A 120 -8.90 4.75 3.11
CA TYR A 120 -8.99 5.63 4.28
C TYR A 120 -7.88 5.29 5.26
N ILE A 121 -7.13 6.29 5.70
CA ILE A 121 -6.00 6.14 6.61
C ILE A 121 -6.07 7.12 7.77
N ASP A 122 -5.53 6.70 8.90
CA ASP A 122 -5.32 7.50 10.10
C ASP A 122 -3.81 7.58 10.37
N MET A 123 -3.34 8.74 10.81
CA MET A 123 -1.93 9.06 11.01
C MET A 123 -1.66 9.42 12.47
N TYR A 124 -0.58 8.87 13.01
CA TYR A 124 -0.20 9.00 14.41
C TYR A 124 1.28 9.34 14.56
N VAL A 125 1.63 10.03 15.63
CA VAL A 125 3.00 10.18 16.12
C VAL A 125 3.01 9.76 17.57
N ASN A 126 3.78 8.71 17.92
CA ASN A 126 3.82 8.16 19.28
C ASN A 126 2.39 7.93 19.85
N ASP A 127 1.57 7.18 19.12
CA ASP A 127 0.15 6.91 19.40
C ASP A 127 -0.79 8.13 19.51
N THR A 128 -0.28 9.35 19.31
CA THR A 128 -1.08 10.57 19.27
C THR A 128 -1.64 10.76 17.87
N PHE A 129 -2.97 10.81 17.75
CA PHE A 129 -3.63 11.07 16.47
C PHE A 129 -3.32 12.48 15.96
N ILE A 130 -2.78 12.57 14.74
CA ILE A 130 -2.41 13.84 14.12
C ILE A 130 -3.23 14.18 12.88
N ALA A 131 -3.73 13.20 12.13
CA ALA A 131 -4.50 13.45 10.92
C ALA A 131 -5.25 12.20 10.44
N ASN A 132 -6.28 12.41 9.64
CA ASN A 132 -6.82 11.37 8.76
C ASN A 132 -6.78 11.84 7.30
N ALA A 133 -6.79 10.89 6.37
CA ALA A 133 -6.78 11.18 4.93
C ALA A 133 -7.56 10.14 4.13
N THR A 134 -7.98 10.55 2.94
CA THR A 134 -8.57 9.66 1.95
C THR A 134 -7.75 9.72 0.66
N LEU A 135 -7.38 8.55 0.14
CA LEU A 135 -6.82 8.38 -1.20
C LEU A 135 -7.90 7.82 -2.11
N PRO A 136 -8.55 8.64 -2.95
CA PRO A 136 -9.59 8.17 -3.84
C PRO A 136 -9.00 7.34 -4.99
N SER A 137 -9.68 6.27 -5.37
CA SER A 137 -9.38 5.47 -6.56
C SER A 137 -7.91 5.02 -6.70
N LEU A 138 -7.31 4.63 -5.58
CA LEU A 138 -5.91 4.23 -5.50
C LEU A 138 -5.64 2.95 -6.31
N THR A 139 -4.72 3.01 -7.28
CA THR A 139 -4.30 1.86 -8.08
C THR A 139 -2.79 1.77 -8.19
N LEU A 140 -2.15 0.92 -7.38
CA LEU A 140 -0.70 0.77 -7.40
C LEU A 140 -0.26 -0.07 -8.60
N THR A 141 0.45 0.54 -9.54
CA THR A 141 1.13 -0.15 -10.65
C THR A 141 2.60 -0.40 -10.31
N PRO A 142 3.32 -1.34 -10.96
CA PRO A 142 4.74 -1.54 -10.71
C PRO A 142 5.56 -0.24 -10.86
N GLY A 143 6.41 0.06 -9.87
CA GLY A 143 7.21 1.28 -9.80
C GLY A 143 6.70 2.31 -8.77
N ASN A 144 7.11 3.57 -8.94
CA ASN A 144 6.70 4.66 -8.05
C ASN A 144 5.40 5.30 -8.55
N ASN A 145 4.40 5.38 -7.69
CA ASN A 145 3.09 5.94 -8.01
C ASN A 145 2.86 7.20 -7.16
N THR A 146 2.50 8.32 -7.77
CA THR A 146 2.26 9.58 -7.06
C THR A 146 0.80 9.96 -7.10
N TYR A 147 0.21 10.26 -5.94
CA TYR A 147 -1.19 10.60 -5.78
C TYR A 147 -1.36 11.91 -5.01
N PRO A 148 -2.34 12.75 -5.39
CA PRO A 148 -2.78 13.81 -4.51
C PRO A 148 -3.41 13.21 -3.25
N ILE A 149 -3.15 13.84 -2.11
CA ILE A 149 -3.75 13.46 -0.84
C ILE A 149 -4.37 14.67 -0.17
N GLU A 150 -5.59 14.51 0.32
CA GLU A 150 -6.29 15.48 1.15
C GLU A 150 -6.42 14.94 2.57
N SER A 151 -6.15 15.78 3.56
CA SER A 151 -6.14 15.37 4.96
C SER A 151 -6.81 16.39 5.87
N THR A 152 -7.42 15.88 6.95
CA THR A 152 -7.85 16.68 8.09
C THR A 152 -6.79 16.55 9.18
N THR A 153 -5.92 17.56 9.27
CA THR A 153 -4.82 17.62 10.22
C THR A 153 -5.28 18.26 11.53
N ASN A 154 -4.96 17.63 12.65
CA ASN A 154 -5.08 18.18 13.99
C ASN A 154 -3.89 19.10 14.30
N GLN A 155 -3.97 20.33 13.81
CA GLN A 155 -2.88 21.31 13.90
C GLN A 155 -2.48 21.61 15.36
N THR A 156 -3.43 21.59 16.29
CA THR A 156 -3.15 21.76 17.72
C THR A 156 -2.27 20.64 18.27
N GLN A 157 -2.58 19.38 17.96
CA GLN A 157 -1.76 18.25 18.41
C GLN A 157 -0.37 18.27 17.76
N VAL A 158 -0.27 18.60 16.47
CA VAL A 158 1.01 18.79 15.80
C VAL A 158 1.83 19.89 16.49
N ALA A 159 1.22 21.03 16.80
CA ALA A 159 1.91 22.12 17.51
C ALA A 159 2.38 21.72 18.91
N LEU A 160 1.64 20.88 19.63
CA LEU A 160 2.05 20.35 20.94
C LEU A 160 3.19 19.34 20.81
N LEU A 161 3.18 18.48 19.79
CA LEU A 161 4.28 17.56 19.50
C LEU A 161 5.57 18.32 19.23
N LEU A 162 5.53 19.38 18.43
CA LEU A 162 6.70 20.21 18.09
C LEU A 162 7.35 20.91 19.30
N GLN A 163 6.67 21.01 20.44
CA GLN A 163 7.26 21.53 21.68
C GLN A 163 8.13 20.50 22.42
N GLN A 164 8.07 19.23 22.02
CA GLN A 164 8.87 18.17 22.63
C GLN A 164 10.26 18.11 22.00
N ASP A 165 11.28 17.89 22.83
CA ASP A 165 12.68 17.77 22.39
C ASP A 165 12.90 16.74 21.27
N GLU A 166 12.06 15.70 21.17
CA GLU A 166 12.19 14.69 20.11
C GLU A 166 11.74 15.23 18.74
N TYR A 167 10.74 16.11 18.69
CA TYR A 167 10.07 16.52 17.45
C TYR A 167 10.32 17.98 17.07
N HIS A 168 11.00 18.76 17.92
CA HIS A 168 11.24 20.18 17.71
C HIS A 168 12.02 20.51 16.43
N CYS A 169 12.68 19.54 15.78
CA CYS A 169 13.35 19.73 14.50
C CYS A 169 12.41 19.68 13.28
N GLY A 170 11.11 19.43 13.48
CA GLY A 170 10.11 19.43 12.40
C GLY A 170 10.09 18.16 11.56
N VAL A 171 10.75 17.08 12.01
CA VAL A 171 10.67 15.74 11.41
C VAL A 171 9.85 14.86 12.33
N LEU A 172 8.70 14.39 11.84
CA LEU A 172 7.77 13.56 12.61
C LEU A 172 7.82 12.12 12.10
N PRO A 173 8.08 11.13 12.98
CA PRO A 173 7.92 9.73 12.61
C PRO A 173 6.43 9.39 12.60
N VAL A 174 5.82 9.42 11.40
CA VAL A 174 4.38 9.20 11.24
C VAL A 174 4.09 7.72 11.04
N ASP A 175 3.36 7.13 11.97
CA ASP A 175 2.75 5.81 11.84
C ASP A 175 1.42 5.97 11.09
N ILE A 176 1.31 5.30 9.94
CA ILE A 176 0.14 5.30 9.07
C ILE A 176 -0.61 3.99 9.31
N ARG A 177 -1.87 4.10 9.73
CA ARG A 177 -2.76 2.98 9.99
C ARG A 177 -3.89 3.00 8.98
N GLY A 178 -3.99 1.95 8.17
CA GLY A 178 -5.08 1.83 7.22
C GLY A 178 -6.37 1.41 7.92
N ASN A 179 -7.48 2.05 7.57
CA ASN A 179 -8.78 1.81 8.16
C ASN A 179 -9.61 0.88 7.28
N ARG A 180 -9.86 1.27 6.02
CA ARG A 180 -10.65 0.48 5.08
C ARG A 180 -10.32 0.83 3.64
N SER A 181 -10.63 -0.11 2.76
CA SER A 181 -10.60 0.03 1.31
C SER A 181 -12.02 -0.21 0.78
N VAL A 182 -12.49 0.68 -0.10
CA VAL A 182 -13.85 0.66 -0.64
C VAL A 182 -13.79 0.78 -2.17
N ALA A 183 -14.50 -0.09 -2.89
CA ALA A 183 -14.72 0.06 -4.32
C ALA A 183 -16.20 -0.16 -4.62
N ASP A 184 -16.78 0.68 -5.48
CA ASP A 184 -18.19 0.61 -5.87
C ASP A 184 -19.17 0.56 -4.67
N GLY A 185 -18.84 1.30 -3.61
CA GLY A 185 -19.61 1.34 -2.36
C GLY A 185 -19.49 0.09 -1.48
N GLN A 186 -18.66 -0.89 -1.85
CA GLN A 186 -18.43 -2.12 -1.10
C GLN A 186 -17.06 -2.11 -0.42
N VAL A 187 -17.03 -2.52 0.85
CA VAL A 187 -15.76 -2.69 1.58
C VAL A 187 -15.03 -3.90 1.03
N LEU A 188 -13.81 -3.67 0.54
CA LEU A 188 -12.89 -4.73 0.13
C LEU A 188 -12.20 -5.26 1.39
N SER A 189 -12.77 -6.29 2.03
CA SER A 189 -12.27 -6.79 3.32
C SER A 189 -10.82 -7.27 3.26
N TYR A 190 -10.41 -7.85 2.14
CA TYR A 190 -9.05 -8.37 1.94
C TYR A 190 -7.99 -7.29 1.91
N TYR A 191 -8.26 -6.14 1.29
CA TYR A 191 -7.38 -4.99 1.41
C TYR A 191 -7.51 -4.31 2.77
N SER A 192 -8.73 -4.19 3.30
CA SER A 192 -8.97 -3.55 4.60
C SER A 192 -8.20 -4.26 5.73
N LYS A 193 -8.22 -5.60 5.78
CA LYS A 193 -7.45 -6.37 6.77
C LYS A 193 -5.95 -6.19 6.58
N ALA A 194 -5.45 -6.28 5.35
CA ALA A 194 -4.04 -6.05 5.08
C ALA A 194 -3.57 -4.66 5.54
N LEU A 195 -4.34 -3.63 5.19
CA LEU A 195 -4.08 -2.24 5.56
C LEU A 195 -4.12 -1.99 7.07
N GLN A 196 -4.92 -2.74 7.83
CA GLN A 196 -5.00 -2.66 9.29
C GLN A 196 -3.87 -3.44 9.98
N ALA A 197 -3.43 -4.55 9.39
CA ALA A 197 -2.48 -5.48 10.00
C ALA A 197 -1.01 -5.08 9.78
N VAL A 198 -0.71 -4.44 8.64
CA VAL A 198 0.67 -4.13 8.25
C VAL A 198 1.04 -2.70 8.68
N PRO A 199 2.03 -2.52 9.57
CA PRO A 199 2.47 -1.20 9.97
C PRO A 199 3.17 -0.50 8.79
N VAL A 200 2.80 0.75 8.55
CA VAL A 200 3.47 1.64 7.60
C VAL A 200 3.97 2.84 8.37
N ARG A 201 5.25 3.20 8.20
CA ARG A 201 5.86 4.35 8.87
C ARG A 201 6.69 5.15 7.88
N THR A 202 6.66 6.46 8.02
CA THR A 202 7.50 7.38 7.24
C THR A 202 7.96 8.55 8.11
N ASP A 203 9.18 9.02 7.89
CA ASP A 203 9.67 10.25 8.51
C ASP A 203 9.23 11.44 7.69
N PHE A 204 8.32 12.24 8.24
CA PHE A 204 7.70 13.35 7.56
C PHE A 204 8.29 14.68 8.00
N ASN A 205 9.05 15.32 7.10
CA ASN A 205 9.60 16.65 7.32
C ASN A 205 8.56 17.73 7.00
N ILE A 206 8.02 18.37 8.04
CA ILE A 206 7.04 19.45 7.93
C ILE A 206 7.66 20.85 7.98
N THR A 207 8.99 20.95 8.09
CA THR A 207 9.70 22.24 8.11
C THR A 207 9.37 23.12 6.90
N PRO A 208 9.34 22.60 5.65
CA PRO A 208 8.97 23.43 4.49
C PRO A 208 7.54 23.99 4.60
N THR A 209 6.60 23.17 5.07
CA THR A 209 5.20 23.58 5.28
C THR A 209 5.08 24.67 6.34
N LEU A 210 5.81 24.55 7.45
CA LEU A 210 5.82 25.56 8.50
C LEU A 210 6.44 26.87 8.02
N GLN A 211 7.52 26.81 7.24
CA GLN A 211 8.14 28.00 6.64
C GLN A 211 7.18 28.72 5.70
N GLU A 212 6.51 27.99 4.81
CA GLU A 212 5.49 28.55 3.90
C GLU A 212 4.32 29.19 4.66
N ALA A 213 3.91 28.59 5.78
CA ALA A 213 2.85 29.11 6.64
C ALA A 213 3.30 30.30 7.54
N GLY A 214 4.57 30.72 7.49
CA GLY A 214 5.12 31.76 8.37
C GLY A 214 5.36 31.31 9.81
N LEU A 215 5.33 30.00 10.07
CA LEU A 215 5.51 29.34 11.37
C LEU A 215 6.91 28.71 11.53
N GLY A 216 7.88 29.07 10.68
CA GLY A 216 9.22 28.48 10.71
C GLY A 216 9.96 28.63 12.05
N ALA A 217 9.62 29.64 12.87
CA ALA A 217 10.18 29.82 14.21
C ALA A 217 9.72 28.76 15.23
N ALA A 218 8.71 27.95 14.91
CA ALA A 218 8.21 26.88 15.77
C ALA A 218 9.10 25.62 15.76
N VAL A 219 10.14 25.57 14.92
CA VAL A 219 11.07 24.44 14.83
C VAL A 219 12.52 24.91 14.94
N GLY A 220 13.36 24.09 15.59
CA GLY A 220 14.79 24.34 15.78
C GLY A 220 15.65 24.20 14.52
N GLY A 221 15.04 23.77 13.41
CA GLY A 221 15.70 23.48 12.14
C GLY A 221 16.21 22.01 12.04
N PRO A 222 16.65 21.56 10.85
CA PRO A 222 17.05 20.17 10.62
C PRO A 222 18.25 19.71 11.47
N ASP A 223 19.15 20.64 11.80
CA ASP A 223 20.36 20.37 12.58
C ASP A 223 20.07 20.14 14.08
N SER A 224 18.83 20.37 14.52
CA SER A 224 18.44 20.19 15.92
C SER A 224 17.87 18.79 16.21
N CYS A 225 17.76 17.92 15.20
CA CYS A 225 17.28 16.55 15.43
C CYS A 225 18.30 15.76 16.27
N LYS A 226 17.86 15.15 17.38
CA LYS A 226 18.59 14.02 17.97
C LYS A 226 18.42 12.83 17.01
N SER A 227 19.52 12.23 16.59
CA SER A 227 19.45 10.96 15.84
C SER A 227 18.72 9.93 16.68
N SER A 228 17.67 9.32 16.14
CA SER A 228 17.08 8.11 16.70
C SER A 228 18.15 7.03 16.76
N SER A 229 18.61 6.73 17.96
CA SER A 229 19.51 5.61 18.28
C SER A 229 18.76 4.30 18.37
#